data_AF-A0AAG5DD67-F1
#
_entry.id   AF-A0AAG5DD67-F1
#
_cell.length_a   1.000
_cell.length_b   1.000
_cell.length_c   1.000
_cell.angle_alpha   90.00
_cell.angle_beta   90.00
_cell.angle_gamma   90.00
#
_symmetry.space_group_name_H-M   'P 1'
#
loop_
_entity.id
_entity.type
_entity.pdbx_description
1 polymer ?
#
loop_
_entity_poly.entity_id
_entity_poly.type
_entity_poly.pdbx_seq_one_letter_code
_entity_poly.pdbx_strand_id
1 'polypeptide(L)'
;MAYLGYKGNIWQQILSFHFILELVTTIPFTVTILWPPFRNLFIPVFLNCWLAKRSLENMFNDLHRAMQKSQSALSQQLTILSATLLCLVFTSVCGIQHFQRAGHRHLNLFQSTYYVVVTFSTVGYGDFVPDIWPSQLFMVIMICVALIVLPTQFEQLAFTWMERQKLGGSYSSHRAQSEKHVVVCSTTLHADTIMDFLNEFYAHPLLQDYYVVLLSPMELDTTMRMILQVPIWAQRVIYIQGSCLKDGDLARARMAEAEACFILAARSYADKTAADEHAILRSWAVKDFAPNIPQYVQIFRPENKLHVKFAEHVVCEDEFKYALLANNCTCPGASTLVTLLLHTSRGQEGQQSAEEWHRLYGKCSGNEIYHIVLGDSRFFGEYEGKSFTYASFHSHRKYGVALVGVRPAELPEFYEDTILLNPGPRHIMKKDDTCYYMSITKEENSAFVVNQNQNQSPDQPPKEASTYSENITTSTANPVSATGCTSAITLSDSKSNLKDVHAHTGAALTNITTTMTTQSTLGPPTISSANHLEIPSNNPNLLSPDILNQRRGSRRPSILPVPDMFTSSSFSISGEDGIDGEDNESDDEIDDDVPWRSPSEKIA
;
A
#
# COMPACT_ATOMS: atom_id res chain seq x y z
N MET A 1 42.58 -28.65 -0.48
CA MET A 1 41.24 -28.93 0.06
C MET A 1 41.01 -30.39 0.47
N ALA A 2 41.51 -31.40 -0.27
CA ALA A 2 41.26 -32.81 0.03
C ALA A 2 41.74 -33.28 1.42
N TYR A 3 42.92 -32.82 1.87
CA TYR A 3 43.52 -33.21 3.15
C TYR A 3 42.71 -32.73 4.38
N LEU A 4 42.12 -31.53 4.32
CA LEU A 4 41.35 -30.92 5.42
C LEU A 4 39.93 -31.51 5.56
N GLY A 5 39.37 -32.06 4.47
CA GLY A 5 38.02 -32.63 4.45
C GLY A 5 37.97 -34.16 4.58
N TYR A 6 39.11 -34.80 4.88
CA TYR A 6 39.21 -36.26 4.92
C TYR A 6 38.46 -36.86 6.12
N LYS A 7 37.42 -37.65 5.83
CA LYS A 7 36.59 -38.38 6.82
C LYS A 7 36.64 -39.90 6.62
N GLY A 8 37.75 -40.44 6.13
CA GLY A 8 37.96 -41.89 5.97
C GLY A 8 37.80 -42.44 4.55
N ASN A 9 36.98 -41.82 3.69
CA ASN A 9 36.72 -42.34 2.32
C ASN A 9 37.37 -41.48 1.22
N ILE A 10 38.57 -41.86 0.79
CA ILE A 10 39.34 -41.16 -0.27
C ILE A 10 38.66 -41.32 -1.63
N TRP A 11 38.09 -42.49 -1.91
CA TRP A 11 37.43 -42.80 -3.18
C TRP A 11 36.25 -41.87 -3.47
N GLN A 12 35.51 -41.47 -2.44
CA GLN A 12 34.40 -40.54 -2.57
C GLN A 12 34.86 -39.12 -2.96
N GLN A 13 36.03 -38.68 -2.49
CA GLN A 13 36.59 -37.38 -2.86
C GLN A 13 37.13 -37.40 -4.30
N ILE A 14 37.80 -38.48 -4.69
CA ILE A 14 38.39 -38.63 -6.03
C ILE A 14 37.31 -38.77 -7.12
N LEU A 15 36.22 -39.51 -6.84
CA LEU A 15 35.11 -39.68 -7.79
C LEU A 15 34.12 -38.50 -7.81
N SER A 16 34.39 -37.43 -7.07
CA SER A 16 33.56 -36.23 -7.14
C SER A 16 33.69 -35.57 -8.51
N PHE A 17 32.57 -35.25 -9.16
CA PHE A 17 32.52 -34.58 -10.47
C PHE A 17 33.46 -33.36 -10.55
N HIS A 18 33.51 -32.55 -9.50
CA HIS A 18 34.34 -31.35 -9.44
C HIS A 18 35.84 -31.67 -9.33
N PHE A 19 36.20 -32.72 -8.58
CA PHE A 19 37.59 -33.15 -8.49
C PHE A 19 38.06 -33.73 -9.82
N ILE A 20 37.19 -34.45 -10.53
CA ILE A 20 37.45 -34.91 -11.90
C ILE A 20 37.65 -33.72 -12.84
N LEU A 21 36.80 -32.69 -12.77
CA LEU A 21 36.99 -31.48 -13.57
C LEU A 21 38.33 -30.78 -13.27
N GLU A 22 38.68 -30.63 -11.99
CA GLU A 22 39.95 -30.05 -11.56
C GLU A 22 41.15 -30.89 -12.06
N LEU A 23 41.03 -32.22 -12.05
CA LEU A 23 42.02 -33.15 -12.58
C LEU A 23 42.20 -32.96 -14.09
N VAL A 24 41.09 -32.90 -14.84
CA VAL A 24 41.06 -32.76 -16.30
C VAL A 24 41.66 -31.43 -16.76
N THR A 25 41.51 -30.35 -16.00
CA THR A 25 42.06 -29.04 -16.37
C THR A 25 43.48 -28.81 -15.86
N THR A 26 43.81 -29.32 -14.66
CA THR A 26 45.09 -29.01 -13.98
C THR A 26 46.22 -29.97 -14.35
N ILE A 27 45.93 -31.27 -14.57
CA ILE A 27 46.99 -32.24 -14.93
C ILE A 27 47.63 -31.92 -16.28
N PRO A 28 46.87 -31.72 -17.37
CA PRO A 28 47.47 -31.41 -18.66
C PRO A 28 48.30 -30.12 -18.59
N PHE A 29 47.81 -29.12 -17.85
CA PHE A 29 48.53 -27.85 -17.63
C PHE A 29 49.86 -28.05 -16.88
N THR A 30 49.90 -28.94 -15.89
CA THR A 30 51.13 -29.26 -15.17
C THR A 30 52.13 -29.99 -16.06
N VAL A 31 51.65 -30.87 -16.95
CA VAL A 31 52.50 -31.60 -17.91
C VAL A 31 53.14 -30.65 -18.93
N THR A 32 52.45 -29.60 -19.39
CA THR A 32 53.03 -28.63 -20.35
C THR A 32 54.17 -27.78 -19.74
N ILE A 33 54.20 -27.62 -18.41
CA ILE A 33 55.30 -26.95 -17.71
C ILE A 33 56.56 -27.81 -17.77
N LEU A 34 56.42 -29.13 -17.58
CA LEU A 34 57.52 -30.08 -17.55
C LEU A 34 58.06 -30.42 -18.96
N TRP A 35 57.19 -30.38 -19.98
CA TRP A 35 57.51 -30.81 -21.34
C TRP A 35 57.21 -29.71 -22.39
N PRO A 36 58.24 -29.04 -22.95
CA PRO A 36 58.08 -27.98 -23.94
C PRO A 36 57.24 -28.31 -25.20
N PRO A 37 57.27 -29.52 -25.81
CA PRO A 37 56.49 -29.78 -27.03
C PRO A 37 54.97 -29.84 -26.78
N PHE A 38 54.54 -30.08 -25.53
CA PHE A 38 53.13 -30.14 -25.17
C PHE A 38 52.48 -28.77 -24.91
N ARG A 39 53.23 -27.66 -25.00
CA ARG A 39 52.69 -26.30 -24.78
C ARG A 39 51.61 -25.89 -25.79
N ASN A 40 51.60 -26.50 -26.98
CA ASN A 40 50.59 -26.23 -28.02
C ASN A 40 49.38 -27.18 -27.95
N LEU A 41 49.38 -28.12 -26.99
CA LEU A 41 48.26 -29.05 -26.80
C LEU A 41 47.04 -28.29 -26.25
N PHE A 42 45.87 -28.54 -26.81
CA PHE A 42 44.63 -27.95 -26.32
C PHE A 42 44.26 -28.54 -24.95
N ILE A 43 43.97 -27.65 -24.00
CA ILE A 43 43.48 -27.99 -22.67
C ILE A 43 42.10 -27.36 -22.52
N PRO A 44 41.06 -28.10 -22.11
CA PRO A 44 39.69 -27.58 -21.98
C PRO A 44 39.52 -26.71 -20.71
N VAL A 45 40.33 -25.65 -20.59
CA VAL A 45 40.34 -24.72 -19.44
C VAL A 45 38.99 -24.02 -19.25
N PHE A 46 38.18 -23.92 -20.30
CA PHE A 46 36.84 -23.34 -20.24
C PHE A 46 35.91 -24.08 -19.24
N LEU A 47 36.18 -25.35 -18.92
CA LEU A 47 35.44 -26.11 -17.90
C LEU A 47 35.63 -25.56 -16.48
N ASN A 48 36.65 -24.73 -16.24
CA ASN A 48 36.86 -24.06 -14.95
C ASN A 48 35.70 -23.13 -14.56
N CYS A 49 34.79 -22.76 -15.48
CA CYS A 49 33.60 -22.01 -15.13
C CYS A 49 32.72 -22.76 -14.11
N TRP A 50 32.64 -24.09 -14.19
CA TRP A 50 31.90 -24.91 -13.23
C TRP A 50 32.57 -24.98 -11.85
N LEU A 51 33.91 -24.94 -11.82
CA LEU A 51 34.67 -24.81 -10.57
C LEU A 51 34.46 -23.43 -9.94
N ALA A 52 34.45 -22.37 -10.76
CA ALA A 52 34.15 -21.01 -10.31
C ALA A 52 32.73 -20.91 -9.75
N LYS A 53 31.74 -21.51 -10.42
CA LYS A 53 30.36 -21.60 -9.93
C LYS A 53 30.28 -22.27 -8.55
N ARG A 54 30.97 -23.39 -8.33
CA ARG A 54 31.04 -24.04 -7.02
C ARG A 54 31.73 -23.18 -5.96
N SER A 55 32.80 -22.49 -6.33
CA SER A 55 33.48 -21.55 -5.43
C SER A 55 32.53 -20.43 -4.99
N LEU A 56 31.71 -19.93 -5.92
CA LEU A 56 30.69 -18.92 -5.66
C LEU A 56 29.58 -19.46 -4.75
N GLU A 57 29.09 -20.69 -4.97
CA GLU A 57 28.12 -21.34 -4.07
C GLU A 57 28.67 -21.47 -2.64
N ASN A 58 29.90 -21.95 -2.49
CA ASN A 58 30.53 -22.08 -1.17
C ASN A 58 30.71 -20.72 -0.49
N MET A 59 31.20 -19.72 -1.21
CA MET A 59 31.38 -18.36 -0.69
C MET A 59 30.05 -17.78 -0.22
N PHE A 60 28.96 -17.96 -0.98
CA PHE A 60 27.64 -17.50 -0.57
C PHE A 60 27.08 -18.27 0.63
N ASN A 61 27.32 -19.59 0.73
CA ASN A 61 26.92 -20.37 1.89
C ASN A 61 27.64 -19.91 3.16
N ASP A 62 28.93 -19.59 3.07
CA ASP A 62 29.69 -19.02 4.18
C ASP A 62 29.20 -17.63 4.55
N LEU A 63 28.86 -16.81 3.54
CA LEU A 63 28.30 -15.47 3.74
C LEU A 63 26.91 -15.54 4.38
N HIS A 64 26.07 -16.51 3.99
CA HIS A 64 24.78 -16.77 4.63
C HIS A 64 24.94 -17.20 6.09
N ARG A 65 25.94 -18.05 6.38
CA ARG A 65 26.26 -18.47 7.75
C ARG A 65 26.77 -17.32 8.60
N ALA A 66 27.54 -16.41 8.02
CA ALA A 66 28.08 -15.24 8.72
C ALA A 66 27.07 -14.08 8.85
N MET A 67 26.14 -13.95 7.90
CA MET A 67 25.24 -12.82 7.77
C MET A 67 23.79 -13.31 7.85
N GLN A 68 23.15 -13.15 9.02
CA GLN A 68 21.74 -13.43 9.32
C GLN A 68 20.72 -12.59 8.51
N LYS A 69 21.08 -12.08 7.32
CA LYS A 69 20.17 -11.34 6.45
C LYS A 69 19.35 -12.31 5.60
N SER A 70 18.09 -12.52 5.98
CA SER A 70 17.09 -13.30 5.23
C SER A 70 16.98 -12.89 3.74
N GLN A 71 17.13 -11.60 3.42
CA GLN A 71 17.13 -11.08 2.05
C GLN A 71 18.26 -11.66 1.17
N SER A 72 19.32 -12.19 1.79
CA SER A 72 20.44 -12.80 1.09
C SER A 72 20.11 -14.16 0.49
N ALA A 73 19.17 -14.93 1.06
CA ALA A 73 18.92 -16.31 0.63
C ALA A 73 18.26 -16.39 -0.76
N LEU A 74 17.19 -15.61 -0.99
CA LEU A 74 16.54 -15.52 -2.30
C LEU A 74 17.46 -14.88 -3.35
N SER A 75 18.21 -13.84 -2.96
CA SER A 75 19.20 -13.21 -3.85
C SER A 75 20.35 -14.16 -4.22
N GLN A 76 20.78 -15.00 -3.28
CA GLN A 76 21.79 -16.02 -3.47
C GLN A 76 21.28 -17.10 -4.43
N GLN A 77 20.07 -17.63 -4.21
CA GLN A 77 19.46 -18.61 -5.10
C GLN A 77 19.35 -18.06 -6.53
N LEU A 78 18.90 -16.81 -6.68
CA LEU A 78 18.87 -16.10 -7.97
C LEU A 78 20.27 -16.01 -8.63
N THR A 79 21.31 -15.74 -7.86
CA THR A 79 22.69 -15.60 -8.37
C THR A 79 23.29 -16.96 -8.77
N ILE A 80 22.95 -18.02 -8.03
CA ILE A 80 23.39 -19.38 -8.36
C ILE A 80 22.71 -19.86 -9.65
N LEU A 81 21.41 -19.61 -9.81
CA LEU A 81 20.63 -19.96 -11.01
C LEU A 81 21.08 -19.16 -12.25
N SER A 82 21.48 -17.90 -12.10
CA SER A 82 22.04 -17.14 -13.22
C SER A 82 23.45 -17.63 -13.57
N ALA A 83 24.26 -18.01 -12.58
CA ALA A 83 25.58 -18.57 -12.79
C ALA A 83 25.55 -19.94 -13.49
N THR A 84 24.59 -20.82 -13.19
CA THR A 84 24.42 -22.11 -13.91
C THR A 84 24.12 -21.88 -15.39
N LEU A 85 23.18 -20.98 -15.70
CA LEU A 85 22.81 -20.64 -17.08
C LEU A 85 24.00 -20.07 -17.86
N LEU A 86 24.75 -19.15 -17.26
CA LEU A 86 25.97 -18.59 -17.86
C LEU A 86 27.04 -19.66 -18.10
N CYS A 87 27.27 -20.58 -17.15
CA CYS A 87 28.25 -21.67 -17.31
C CYS A 87 27.85 -22.64 -18.44
N LEU A 88 26.56 -22.96 -18.55
CA LEU A 88 26.04 -23.85 -19.60
C LEU A 88 26.22 -23.21 -20.99
N VAL A 89 25.84 -21.94 -21.16
CA VAL A 89 26.06 -21.21 -22.41
C VAL A 89 27.55 -21.10 -22.73
N PHE A 90 28.38 -20.70 -21.77
CA PHE A 90 29.82 -20.52 -21.97
C PHE A 90 30.53 -21.82 -22.39
N THR A 91 30.24 -22.94 -21.72
CA THR A 91 30.83 -24.24 -22.08
C THR A 91 30.41 -24.71 -23.45
N SER A 92 29.17 -24.45 -23.85
CA SER A 92 28.65 -24.77 -25.18
C SER A 92 29.31 -23.93 -26.27
N VAL A 93 29.49 -22.63 -26.03
CA VAL A 93 30.16 -21.70 -26.95
C VAL A 93 31.62 -22.07 -27.16
N CYS A 94 32.37 -22.30 -26.07
CA CYS A 94 33.77 -22.71 -26.17
C CYS A 94 33.92 -24.11 -26.79
N GLY A 95 33.03 -25.05 -26.48
CA GLY A 95 33.05 -26.40 -27.04
C GLY A 95 32.82 -26.40 -28.54
N ILE A 96 31.74 -25.76 -29.03
CA ILE A 96 31.45 -25.71 -30.46
C ILE A 96 32.52 -24.94 -31.23
N GLN A 97 32.98 -23.80 -30.69
CA GLN A 97 34.02 -23.00 -31.33
C GLN A 97 35.34 -23.78 -31.44
N HIS A 98 35.65 -24.65 -30.49
CA HIS A 98 36.84 -25.49 -30.55
C HIS A 98 36.71 -26.61 -31.58
N PHE A 99 35.63 -27.40 -31.52
CA PHE A 99 35.43 -28.51 -32.46
C PHE A 99 35.36 -28.01 -33.91
N GLN A 100 34.72 -26.87 -34.13
CA GLN A 100 34.52 -26.29 -35.45
C GLN A 100 35.81 -25.70 -36.07
N ARG A 101 36.91 -25.57 -35.31
CA ARG A 101 38.22 -25.18 -35.88
C ARG A 101 38.80 -26.25 -36.82
N ALA A 102 38.41 -27.52 -36.67
CA ALA A 102 38.85 -28.60 -37.52
C ALA A 102 38.06 -28.70 -38.85
N GLY A 103 37.01 -27.89 -39.01
CA GLY A 103 36.08 -27.95 -40.13
C GLY A 103 36.42 -26.95 -41.21
N HIS A 104 35.70 -27.01 -42.34
CA HIS A 104 35.91 -26.07 -43.44
C HIS A 104 35.35 -24.68 -43.12
N ARG A 105 34.37 -24.61 -42.21
CA ARG A 105 33.67 -23.37 -41.85
C ARG A 105 34.03 -22.94 -40.43
N HIS A 106 35.01 -22.05 -40.30
CA HIS A 106 35.42 -21.52 -39.01
C HIS A 106 34.39 -20.54 -38.43
N LEU A 107 34.00 -20.74 -37.17
CA LEU A 107 33.13 -19.83 -36.44
C LEU A 107 33.94 -18.91 -35.53
N ASN A 108 33.65 -17.61 -35.59
CA ASN A 108 34.14 -16.66 -34.60
C ASN A 108 33.43 -16.89 -33.26
N LEU A 109 34.05 -16.47 -32.15
CA LEU A 109 33.47 -16.61 -30.81
C LEU A 109 32.05 -16.02 -30.74
N PHE A 110 31.84 -14.85 -31.34
CA PHE A 110 30.53 -14.19 -31.39
C PHE A 110 29.50 -14.98 -32.22
N GLN A 111 29.92 -15.58 -33.33
CA GLN A 111 29.04 -16.42 -34.16
C GLN A 111 28.69 -17.73 -33.43
N SER A 112 29.63 -18.29 -32.66
CA SER A 112 29.37 -19.43 -31.79
C SER A 112 28.40 -19.08 -30.65
N THR A 113 28.51 -17.90 -30.05
CA THR A 113 27.53 -17.39 -29.06
C THR A 113 26.15 -17.28 -29.66
N TYR A 114 26.03 -16.62 -30.81
CA TYR A 114 24.76 -16.49 -31.52
C TYR A 114 24.15 -17.86 -31.85
N TYR A 115 24.95 -18.78 -32.42
CA TYR A 115 24.51 -20.13 -32.74
C TYR A 115 24.00 -20.89 -31.50
N VAL A 116 24.73 -20.86 -30.39
CA VAL A 116 24.33 -21.54 -29.14
C VAL A 116 23.05 -20.94 -28.56
N VAL A 117 22.93 -19.61 -28.53
CA VAL A 117 21.73 -18.93 -28.01
C VAL A 117 20.50 -19.27 -28.88
N VAL A 118 20.63 -19.24 -30.21
CA VAL A 118 19.55 -19.58 -31.16
C VAL A 118 19.17 -21.06 -31.07
N THR A 119 20.13 -21.94 -30.80
CA THR A 119 19.90 -23.38 -30.67
C THR A 119 19.21 -23.70 -29.34
N PHE A 120 19.67 -23.11 -28.23
CA PHE A 120 19.10 -23.31 -26.90
C PHE A 120 17.73 -22.66 -26.73
N SER A 121 17.45 -21.57 -27.46
CA SER A 121 16.10 -20.99 -27.53
C SER A 121 15.16 -21.79 -28.43
N THR A 122 15.62 -22.91 -29.02
CA THR A 122 14.86 -23.77 -29.96
C THR A 122 14.38 -23.08 -31.24
N VAL A 123 14.97 -21.92 -31.58
CA VAL A 123 14.60 -21.15 -32.78
C VAL A 123 15.19 -21.77 -34.04
N GLY A 124 16.49 -22.08 -34.04
CA GLY A 124 17.13 -22.85 -35.11
C GLY A 124 17.05 -22.21 -36.51
N TYR A 125 17.53 -20.97 -36.69
CA TYR A 125 17.52 -20.29 -37.99
C TYR A 125 18.25 -21.04 -39.13
N GLY A 126 19.23 -21.89 -38.78
CA GLY A 126 19.97 -22.70 -39.76
C GLY A 126 21.00 -21.93 -40.59
N ASP A 127 21.29 -20.69 -40.22
CA ASP A 127 22.33 -19.83 -40.83
C ASP A 127 23.75 -20.29 -40.51
N PHE A 128 23.96 -20.82 -39.29
CA PHE A 128 25.17 -21.53 -38.88
C PHE A 128 24.82 -22.96 -38.47
N VAL A 129 25.58 -23.94 -38.98
CA VAL A 129 25.38 -25.37 -38.73
C VAL A 129 26.76 -26.06 -38.62
N PRO A 130 26.96 -26.99 -37.67
CA PRO A 130 28.19 -27.76 -37.56
C PRO A 130 28.39 -28.70 -38.76
N ASP A 131 29.55 -28.65 -39.39
CA ASP A 131 29.90 -29.45 -40.58
C ASP A 131 30.68 -30.72 -40.25
N ILE A 132 31.23 -30.86 -39.04
CA ILE A 132 32.06 -32.00 -38.61
C ILE A 132 31.30 -32.93 -37.66
N TRP A 133 31.60 -34.23 -37.76
CA TRP A 133 31.02 -35.26 -36.89
C TRP A 133 31.21 -35.00 -35.36
N PRO A 134 32.42 -34.63 -34.85
CA PRO A 134 32.59 -34.34 -33.42
C PRO A 134 31.77 -33.13 -32.93
N SER A 135 31.69 -32.07 -33.74
CA SER A 135 30.87 -30.89 -33.42
C SER A 135 29.38 -31.20 -33.43
N GLN A 136 28.92 -32.04 -34.37
CA GLN A 136 27.52 -32.48 -34.43
C GLN A 136 27.14 -33.31 -33.20
N LEU A 137 27.96 -34.31 -32.85
CA LEU A 137 27.74 -35.14 -31.66
C LEU A 137 27.75 -34.31 -30.37
N PHE A 138 28.72 -33.39 -30.23
CA PHE A 138 28.78 -32.49 -29.08
C PHE A 138 27.52 -31.63 -28.97
N MET A 139 27.05 -31.05 -30.06
CA MET A 139 25.83 -30.23 -30.04
C MET A 139 24.58 -31.06 -29.73
N VAL A 140 24.45 -32.29 -30.22
CA VAL A 140 23.33 -33.17 -29.85
C VAL A 140 23.32 -33.41 -28.34
N ILE A 141 24.47 -33.72 -27.74
CA ILE A 141 24.59 -33.92 -26.29
C ILE A 141 24.25 -32.63 -25.54
N MET A 142 24.79 -31.49 -25.97
CA MET A 142 24.53 -30.20 -25.31
C MET A 142 23.07 -29.74 -25.46
N ILE A 143 22.40 -30.05 -26.57
CA ILE A 143 20.96 -29.81 -26.74
C ILE A 143 20.16 -30.66 -25.75
N CYS A 144 20.47 -31.96 -25.61
CA CYS A 144 19.80 -32.81 -24.62
C CYS A 144 19.99 -32.27 -23.19
N VAL A 145 21.22 -31.86 -22.83
CA VAL A 145 21.50 -31.25 -21.52
C VAL A 145 20.74 -29.93 -21.35
N ALA A 146 20.73 -29.07 -22.36
CA ALA A 146 20.03 -27.79 -22.32
C ALA A 146 18.52 -27.94 -22.19
N LEU A 147 17.90 -28.91 -22.89
CA LEU A 147 16.47 -29.18 -22.81
C LEU A 147 16.03 -29.70 -21.43
N ILE A 148 16.92 -30.34 -20.68
CA ILE A 148 16.63 -30.79 -19.30
C ILE A 148 16.90 -29.65 -18.30
N VAL A 149 18.02 -28.96 -18.44
CA VAL A 149 18.48 -27.99 -17.46
C VAL A 149 17.77 -26.64 -17.61
N LEU A 150 17.65 -26.08 -18.83
CA LEU A 150 17.10 -24.73 -19.01
C LEU A 150 15.66 -24.58 -18.48
N PRO A 151 14.70 -25.49 -18.77
CA PRO A 151 13.34 -25.33 -18.25
C PRO A 151 13.30 -25.33 -16.72
N THR A 152 14.02 -26.24 -16.07
CA THR A 152 14.07 -26.31 -14.59
C THR A 152 14.73 -25.07 -13.98
N GLN A 153 15.78 -24.54 -14.62
CA GLN A 153 16.42 -23.30 -14.16
C GLN A 153 15.50 -22.08 -14.34
N PHE A 154 14.79 -21.96 -15.46
CA PHE A 154 13.85 -20.86 -15.69
C PHE A 154 12.65 -20.90 -14.75
N GLU A 155 12.10 -22.08 -14.49
CA GLU A 155 11.00 -22.24 -13.53
C GLU A 155 11.43 -21.83 -12.12
N GLN A 156 12.59 -22.32 -11.66
CA GLN A 156 13.15 -21.95 -10.34
C GLN A 156 13.46 -20.46 -10.26
N LEU A 157 13.98 -19.87 -11.35
CA LEU A 157 14.27 -18.44 -11.45
C LEU A 157 12.98 -17.62 -11.34
N ALA A 158 11.95 -17.99 -12.11
CA ALA A 158 10.66 -17.33 -12.12
C ALA A 158 9.96 -17.44 -10.75
N PHE A 159 9.99 -18.62 -10.14
CA PHE A 159 9.45 -18.86 -8.81
C PHE A 159 10.13 -17.98 -7.75
N THR A 160 11.46 -18.01 -7.68
CA THR A 160 12.25 -17.23 -6.70
C THR A 160 12.03 -15.73 -6.89
N TRP A 161 11.93 -15.28 -8.14
CA TRP A 161 11.66 -13.87 -8.45
C TRP A 161 10.24 -13.46 -8.06
N MET A 162 9.24 -14.30 -8.33
CA MET A 162 7.85 -14.03 -7.96
C MET A 162 7.66 -14.05 -6.44
N GLU A 163 8.30 -14.97 -5.73
CA GLU A 163 8.31 -15.03 -4.27
C GLU A 163 8.92 -13.76 -3.66
N ARG A 164 10.02 -13.26 -4.23
CA ARG A 164 10.62 -11.99 -3.81
C ARG A 164 9.66 -10.81 -3.99
N GLN A 165 8.87 -10.79 -5.06
CA GLN A 165 7.86 -9.73 -5.25
C GLN A 165 6.73 -9.82 -4.22
N LYS A 166 6.27 -11.04 -3.89
CA LYS A 166 5.22 -11.25 -2.89
C LYS A 166 5.64 -10.82 -1.48
N LEU A 167 6.88 -11.11 -1.09
CA LEU A 167 7.41 -10.82 0.24
C LEU A 167 7.52 -9.31 0.55
N GLY A 168 7.36 -8.45 -0.45
CA GLY A 168 7.59 -7.01 -0.32
C GLY A 168 9.08 -6.68 -0.15
N GLY A 169 9.49 -5.55 -0.70
CA GLY A 169 10.87 -5.07 -0.58
C GLY A 169 11.26 -4.71 0.87
N SER A 170 12.48 -4.21 1.03
CA SER A 170 12.84 -3.43 2.22
C SER A 170 12.47 -1.98 1.96
N TYR A 171 12.02 -1.25 2.98
CA TYR A 171 11.97 0.19 2.90
C TYR A 171 13.41 0.74 2.78
N SER A 172 13.62 1.61 1.80
CA SER A 172 14.96 2.08 1.43
C SER A 172 15.56 2.90 2.57
N SER A 173 16.83 2.62 2.91
CA SER A 173 17.53 3.34 3.98
C SER A 173 17.70 4.82 3.66
N HIS A 174 17.96 5.16 2.39
CA HIS A 174 18.08 6.56 1.97
C HIS A 174 16.73 7.26 2.12
N ARG A 175 15.65 6.55 1.77
CA ARG A 175 14.30 7.09 1.86
C ARG A 175 13.90 7.38 3.31
N ALA A 176 14.18 6.44 4.21
CA ALA A 176 13.93 6.61 5.65
C ALA A 176 14.68 7.79 6.30
N GLN A 177 15.77 8.26 5.68
CA GLN A 177 16.52 9.43 6.19
C GLN A 177 16.04 10.75 5.57
N SER A 178 15.49 10.71 4.36
CA SER A 178 15.06 11.92 3.64
C SER A 178 13.56 12.21 3.78
N GLU A 179 12.76 11.18 3.95
CA GLU A 179 11.29 11.23 3.94
C GLU A 179 10.76 10.63 5.24
N LYS A 180 9.60 11.13 5.68
CA LYS A 180 8.94 10.68 6.89
C LYS A 180 8.05 9.48 6.59
N HIS A 181 8.05 8.48 7.45
CA HIS A 181 7.18 7.32 7.32
C HIS A 181 6.59 6.89 8.66
N VAL A 182 5.43 6.24 8.56
CA VAL A 182 4.75 5.55 9.66
C VAL A 182 4.63 4.07 9.32
N VAL A 183 4.66 3.21 10.34
CA VAL A 183 4.51 1.76 10.17
C VAL A 183 3.18 1.31 10.75
N VAL A 184 2.40 0.56 9.97
CA VAL A 184 1.12 -0.02 10.40
C VAL A 184 1.28 -1.53 10.46
N CYS A 185 1.12 -2.07 11.65
CA CYS A 185 1.34 -3.47 11.98
C CYS A 185 0.01 -4.17 12.27
N SER A 186 -0.26 -5.28 11.59
CA SER A 186 -1.42 -6.15 11.86
C SER A 186 -1.12 -7.60 11.51
N THR A 187 -1.90 -8.56 12.03
CA THR A 187 -1.82 -9.96 11.57
C THR A 187 -2.34 -10.11 10.14
N THR A 188 -3.48 -9.48 9.87
CA THR A 188 -4.20 -9.52 8.59
C THR A 188 -4.53 -8.10 8.17
N LEU A 189 -4.40 -7.81 6.88
CA LEU A 189 -4.68 -6.51 6.30
C LEU A 189 -5.91 -6.64 5.39
N HIS A 190 -7.09 -6.39 5.96
CA HIS A 190 -8.32 -6.34 5.18
C HIS A 190 -8.46 -5.00 4.46
N ALA A 191 -9.03 -5.02 3.26
CA ALA A 191 -9.17 -3.83 2.41
C ALA A 191 -9.95 -2.71 3.12
N ASP A 192 -11.04 -3.04 3.81
CA ASP A 192 -11.90 -2.06 4.48
C ASP A 192 -11.13 -1.30 5.57
N THR A 193 -10.49 -2.03 6.49
CA THR A 193 -9.72 -1.42 7.59
C THR A 193 -8.57 -0.56 7.10
N ILE A 194 -7.85 -0.99 6.07
CA ILE A 194 -6.73 -0.21 5.55
C ILE A 194 -7.22 0.99 4.73
N MET A 195 -8.30 0.87 3.97
CA MET A 195 -8.85 2.01 3.26
C MET A 195 -9.38 3.07 4.22
N ASP A 196 -10.07 2.67 5.29
CA ASP A 196 -10.51 3.59 6.35
C ASP A 196 -9.31 4.30 6.97
N PHE A 197 -8.25 3.55 7.32
CA PHE A 197 -7.01 4.14 7.83
C PHE A 197 -6.35 5.11 6.84
N LEU A 198 -6.18 4.72 5.58
CA LEU A 198 -5.49 5.55 4.59
C LEU A 198 -6.29 6.82 4.24
N ASN A 199 -7.62 6.70 4.13
CA ASN A 199 -8.49 7.85 3.86
C ASN A 199 -8.42 8.85 5.02
N GLU A 200 -8.50 8.38 6.26
CA GLU A 200 -8.41 9.22 7.45
C GLU A 200 -7.01 9.86 7.58
N PHE A 201 -5.95 9.04 7.44
CA PHE A 201 -4.57 9.49 7.58
C PHE A 201 -4.18 10.56 6.55
N TYR A 202 -4.57 10.38 5.28
CA TYR A 202 -4.23 11.34 4.22
C TYR A 202 -5.23 12.49 4.07
N ALA A 203 -6.33 12.50 4.84
CA ALA A 203 -7.27 13.62 4.81
C ALA A 203 -6.61 14.91 5.32
N HIS A 204 -5.69 14.80 6.29
CA HIS A 204 -4.98 15.94 6.85
C HIS A 204 -3.85 16.45 5.91
N PRO A 205 -3.79 17.76 5.58
CA PRO A 205 -2.81 18.30 4.65
C PRO A 205 -1.35 18.03 5.02
N LEU A 206 -1.00 18.13 6.32
CA LEU A 206 0.37 17.90 6.80
C LEU A 206 0.83 16.43 6.68
N LEU A 207 -0.09 15.49 6.51
CA LEU A 207 0.22 14.05 6.43
C LEU A 207 0.34 13.57 4.98
N GLN A 208 0.09 14.42 3.99
CA GLN A 208 0.07 14.02 2.57
C GLN A 208 1.44 13.59 2.02
N ASP A 209 2.52 14.06 2.64
CA ASP A 209 3.91 13.76 2.26
C ASP A 209 4.50 12.55 3.02
N TYR A 210 3.73 11.93 3.92
CA TYR A 210 4.17 10.76 4.67
C TYR A 210 4.04 9.49 3.83
N TYR A 211 4.94 8.55 4.07
CA TYR A 211 4.83 7.19 3.58
C TYR A 211 4.19 6.28 4.63
N VAL A 212 3.30 5.39 4.19
CA VAL A 212 2.69 4.39 5.06
C VAL A 212 3.29 3.02 4.71
N VAL A 213 4.01 2.43 5.66
CA VAL A 213 4.57 1.08 5.54
C VAL A 213 3.64 0.08 6.22
N LEU A 214 3.03 -0.82 5.45
CA LEU A 214 2.18 -1.89 5.97
C LEU A 214 3.05 -3.13 6.27
N LEU A 215 3.08 -3.57 7.52
CA LEU A 215 3.81 -4.75 7.98
C LEU A 215 2.83 -5.82 8.45
N SER A 216 2.80 -6.97 7.75
CA SER A 216 1.92 -8.09 8.10
C SER A 216 2.56 -9.43 7.74
N PRO A 217 2.40 -10.47 8.58
CA PRO A 217 2.94 -11.80 8.29
C PRO A 217 2.18 -12.50 7.17
N MET A 218 0.90 -12.18 6.98
CA MET A 218 0.04 -12.76 5.94
C MET A 218 0.18 -11.99 4.62
N GLU A 219 0.13 -12.73 3.51
CA GLU A 219 0.11 -12.17 2.15
C GLU A 219 -1.09 -11.24 1.94
N LEU A 220 -0.95 -10.24 1.06
CA LEU A 220 -2.07 -9.39 0.68
C LEU A 220 -3.09 -10.13 -0.18
N ASP A 221 -4.36 -9.94 0.18
CA ASP A 221 -5.52 -10.33 -0.63
C ASP A 221 -5.47 -9.68 -2.02
N THR A 222 -6.07 -10.35 -3.01
CA THR A 222 -6.12 -9.88 -4.41
C THR A 222 -6.75 -8.48 -4.54
N THR A 223 -7.79 -8.20 -3.76
CA THR A 223 -8.48 -6.90 -3.73
C THR A 223 -7.55 -5.80 -3.25
N MET A 224 -6.85 -6.01 -2.13
CA MET A 224 -5.92 -5.06 -1.55
C MET A 224 -4.72 -4.83 -2.47
N ARG A 225 -4.21 -5.87 -3.12
CA ARG A 225 -3.14 -5.75 -4.12
C ARG A 225 -3.54 -4.84 -5.28
N MET A 226 -4.76 -4.96 -5.77
CA MET A 226 -5.29 -4.09 -6.84
C MET A 226 -5.43 -2.63 -6.37
N ILE A 227 -5.89 -2.42 -5.14
CA ILE A 227 -6.02 -1.09 -4.53
C ILE A 227 -4.65 -0.40 -4.40
N LEU A 228 -3.63 -1.12 -3.94
CA LEU A 228 -2.28 -0.57 -3.80
C LEU A 228 -1.60 -0.25 -5.14
N GLN A 229 -2.12 -0.75 -6.26
CA GLN A 229 -1.65 -0.38 -7.61
C GLN A 229 -2.25 0.94 -8.12
N VAL A 230 -3.29 1.47 -7.47
CA VAL A 230 -3.87 2.75 -7.85
C VAL A 230 -2.82 3.85 -7.65
N PRO A 231 -2.60 4.77 -8.63
CA PRO A 231 -1.48 5.72 -8.60
C PRO A 231 -1.36 6.55 -7.31
N ILE A 232 -2.49 6.91 -6.72
CA ILE A 232 -2.54 7.71 -5.50
C ILE A 232 -1.94 6.96 -4.29
N TRP A 233 -2.09 5.63 -4.24
CA TRP A 233 -1.56 4.77 -3.16
C TRP A 233 -0.23 4.12 -3.54
N ALA A 234 -0.02 3.76 -4.80
CA ALA A 234 1.19 3.09 -5.28
C ALA A 234 2.48 3.87 -4.98
N GLN A 235 2.38 5.20 -4.89
CA GLN A 235 3.52 6.06 -4.57
C GLN A 235 3.73 6.26 -3.07
N ARG A 236 2.70 6.06 -2.24
CA ARG A 236 2.69 6.45 -0.83
C ARG A 236 2.65 5.27 0.15
N VAL A 237 2.11 4.13 -0.30
CA VAL A 237 1.88 2.95 0.54
C VAL A 237 2.79 1.82 0.10
N ILE A 238 3.55 1.27 1.04
CA ILE A 238 4.51 0.20 0.78
C ILE A 238 4.16 -0.98 1.68
N TYR A 239 3.88 -2.12 1.07
CA TYR A 239 3.64 -3.35 1.80
C TYR A 239 4.93 -4.18 1.96
N ILE A 240 5.16 -4.66 3.17
CA ILE A 240 6.25 -5.55 3.54
C ILE A 240 5.64 -6.77 4.23
N GLN A 241 5.84 -7.95 3.65
CA GLN A 241 5.46 -9.20 4.31
C GLN A 241 6.50 -9.52 5.39
N GLY A 242 6.07 -9.57 6.64
CA GLY A 242 6.94 -9.77 7.79
C GLY A 242 6.19 -9.65 9.12
N SER A 243 6.81 -10.15 10.19
CA SER A 243 6.24 -10.09 11.54
C SER A 243 7.00 -9.12 12.42
N CYS A 244 6.30 -8.31 13.23
CA CYS A 244 6.93 -7.43 14.22
C CYS A 244 7.71 -8.19 15.29
N LEU A 245 7.44 -9.49 15.47
CA LEU A 245 8.16 -10.35 16.42
C LEU A 245 9.58 -10.72 15.93
N LYS A 246 9.95 -10.33 14.71
CA LYS A 246 11.26 -10.59 14.12
C LYS A 246 11.99 -9.27 13.88
N ASP A 247 13.11 -9.08 14.56
CA ASP A 247 13.96 -7.88 14.41
C ASP A 247 14.38 -7.63 12.97
N GLY A 248 14.60 -8.69 12.20
CA GLY A 248 14.94 -8.58 10.77
C GLY A 248 13.85 -7.92 9.93
N ASP A 249 12.57 -8.13 10.27
CA ASP A 249 11.44 -7.51 9.58
C ASP A 249 11.21 -6.07 10.05
N LEU A 250 11.43 -5.79 11.35
CA LEU A 250 11.44 -4.42 11.87
C LEU A 250 12.56 -3.57 11.23
N ALA A 251 13.74 -4.15 11.03
CA ALA A 251 14.85 -3.51 10.32
C ALA A 251 14.53 -3.27 8.83
N ARG A 252 13.79 -4.19 8.17
CA ARG A 252 13.31 -3.99 6.79
C ARG A 252 12.30 -2.85 6.69
N ALA A 253 11.44 -2.69 7.69
CA ALA A 253 10.45 -1.63 7.78
C ALA A 253 11.04 -0.28 8.23
N ARG A 254 12.33 -0.25 8.63
CA ARG A 254 12.97 0.95 9.20
C ARG A 254 12.19 1.49 10.38
N MET A 255 11.84 0.56 11.30
CA MET A 255 11.02 0.88 12.45
C MET A 255 11.68 1.99 13.28
N ALA A 256 12.97 1.86 13.61
CA ALA A 256 13.70 2.83 14.45
C ALA A 256 13.71 4.28 13.91
N GLU A 257 13.62 4.47 12.60
CA GLU A 257 13.55 5.79 11.95
C GLU A 257 12.11 6.27 11.67
N ALA A 258 11.09 5.45 11.96
CA ALA A 258 9.69 5.82 11.74
C ALA A 258 9.22 6.87 12.77
N GLU A 259 8.30 7.75 12.35
CA GLU A 259 7.73 8.75 13.25
C GLU A 259 6.69 8.18 14.20
N ALA A 260 5.99 7.12 13.79
CA ALA A 260 4.98 6.45 14.60
C ALA A 260 4.79 4.99 14.17
N CYS A 261 4.37 4.16 15.12
CA CYS A 261 3.96 2.79 14.88
C CYS A 261 2.51 2.56 15.31
N PHE A 262 1.65 2.18 14.37
CA PHE A 262 0.28 1.78 14.61
C PHE A 262 0.22 0.25 14.73
N ILE A 263 -0.37 -0.27 15.80
CA ILE A 263 -0.58 -1.70 16.02
C ILE A 263 -2.09 -1.95 16.06
N LEU A 264 -2.59 -2.60 15.02
CA LEU A 264 -4.01 -2.89 14.85
C LEU A 264 -4.29 -4.34 15.26
N ALA A 265 -5.25 -4.53 16.16
CA ALA A 265 -5.72 -5.86 16.52
C ALA A 265 -6.57 -6.45 15.37
N ALA A 266 -6.27 -7.67 14.96
CA ALA A 266 -6.93 -8.29 13.82
C ALA A 266 -8.34 -8.78 14.19
N ARG A 267 -9.37 -8.23 13.53
CA ARG A 267 -10.78 -8.62 13.72
C ARG A 267 -11.11 -10.03 13.22
N SER A 268 -10.24 -10.65 12.43
CA SER A 268 -10.45 -11.98 11.85
C SER A 268 -10.34 -13.12 12.86
N TYR A 269 -9.79 -12.88 14.06
CA TYR A 269 -9.68 -13.91 15.08
C TYR A 269 -11.05 -14.22 15.69
N ALA A 270 -11.38 -15.51 15.80
CA ALA A 270 -12.57 -15.96 16.50
C ALA A 270 -12.51 -15.61 18.00
N ASP A 271 -11.32 -15.70 18.59
CA ASP A 271 -11.06 -15.26 19.97
C ASP A 271 -10.37 -13.88 19.98
N LYS A 272 -11.09 -12.89 20.53
CA LYS A 272 -10.58 -11.53 20.72
C LYS A 272 -9.43 -11.47 21.74
N THR A 273 -9.38 -12.40 22.68
CA THR A 273 -8.33 -12.45 23.72
C THR A 273 -7.00 -12.82 23.08
N ALA A 274 -6.96 -13.89 22.30
CA ALA A 274 -5.79 -14.26 21.51
C ALA A 274 -5.34 -13.13 20.55
N ALA A 275 -6.29 -12.39 19.96
CA ALA A 275 -5.96 -11.24 19.11
C ALA A 275 -5.23 -10.12 19.87
N ASP A 276 -5.69 -9.82 21.09
CA ASP A 276 -5.05 -8.85 21.98
C ASP A 276 -3.69 -9.33 22.46
N GLU A 277 -3.53 -10.60 22.84
CA GLU A 277 -2.24 -11.19 23.21
C GLU A 277 -1.21 -11.00 22.09
N HIS A 278 -1.61 -11.25 20.84
CA HIS A 278 -0.75 -10.98 19.68
C HIS A 278 -0.41 -9.49 19.52
N ALA A 279 -1.36 -8.58 19.75
CA ALA A 279 -1.11 -7.13 19.68
C ALA A 279 -0.15 -6.66 20.79
N ILE A 280 -0.32 -7.17 22.01
CA ILE A 280 0.56 -6.90 23.16
C ILE A 280 1.98 -7.36 22.85
N LEU A 281 2.16 -8.61 22.39
CA LEU A 281 3.48 -9.14 22.05
C LEU A 281 4.18 -8.32 20.95
N ARG A 282 3.43 -7.82 19.96
CA ARG A 282 3.98 -6.91 18.94
C ARG A 282 4.39 -5.58 19.53
N SER A 283 3.60 -5.02 20.44
CA SER A 283 3.91 -3.75 21.10
C SER A 283 5.17 -3.87 21.95
N TRP A 284 5.35 -4.98 22.68
CA TRP A 284 6.59 -5.28 23.40
C TRP A 284 7.77 -5.43 22.44
N ALA A 285 7.65 -6.23 21.38
CA ALA A 285 8.73 -6.40 20.40
C ALA A 285 9.17 -5.08 19.74
N VAL A 286 8.21 -4.21 19.40
CA VAL A 286 8.51 -2.87 18.86
C VAL A 286 9.17 -1.99 19.91
N LYS A 287 8.72 -2.04 21.17
CA LYS A 287 9.30 -1.25 22.26
C LYS A 287 10.74 -1.66 22.56
N ASP A 288 11.01 -2.95 22.53
CA ASP A 288 12.34 -3.52 22.76
C ASP A 288 13.29 -3.15 21.60
N PHE A 289 12.83 -3.24 20.36
CA PHE A 289 13.64 -2.91 19.18
C PHE A 289 13.87 -1.41 19.01
N ALA A 290 12.85 -0.58 19.26
CA ALA A 290 12.88 0.86 19.07
C ALA A 290 12.11 1.59 20.18
N PRO A 291 12.78 1.89 21.31
CA PRO A 291 12.12 2.38 22.53
C PRO A 291 11.56 3.81 22.42
N ASN A 292 12.08 4.61 21.50
CA ASN A 292 11.72 6.03 21.36
C ASN A 292 10.50 6.27 20.46
N ILE A 293 10.00 5.25 19.77
CA ILE A 293 8.88 5.42 18.83
C ILE A 293 7.56 5.54 19.61
N PRO A 294 6.73 6.54 19.30
CA PRO A 294 5.37 6.61 19.81
C PRO A 294 4.52 5.49 19.20
N GLN A 295 3.93 4.68 20.07
CA GLN A 295 3.08 3.55 19.68
C GLN A 295 1.61 3.88 19.88
N TYR A 296 0.81 3.59 18.86
CA TYR A 296 -0.64 3.71 18.86
C TYR A 296 -1.22 2.29 18.78
N VAL A 297 -1.75 1.81 19.90
CA VAL A 297 -2.14 0.40 20.03
C VAL A 297 -3.66 0.28 20.14
N GLN A 298 -4.25 -0.54 19.27
CA GLN A 298 -5.63 -0.95 19.37
C GLN A 298 -5.73 -2.31 20.06
N ILE A 299 -6.65 -2.43 21.01
CA ILE A 299 -6.99 -3.66 21.72
C ILE A 299 -8.52 -3.80 21.79
N PHE A 300 -9.03 -5.01 21.98
CA PHE A 300 -10.46 -5.26 22.15
C PHE A 300 -10.87 -5.15 23.61
N ARG A 301 -10.22 -5.91 24.49
CA ARG A 301 -10.65 -6.12 25.87
C ARG A 301 -10.01 -5.11 26.85
N PRO A 302 -10.76 -4.55 27.81
CA PRO A 302 -10.21 -3.59 28.77
C PRO A 302 -9.23 -4.24 29.75
N GLU A 303 -9.37 -5.53 30.08
CA GLU A 303 -8.47 -6.24 30.98
C GLU A 303 -7.03 -6.25 30.45
N ASN A 304 -6.90 -6.32 29.12
CA ASN A 304 -5.62 -6.37 28.41
C ASN A 304 -4.93 -5.01 28.29
N LYS A 305 -5.65 -3.90 28.58
CA LYS A 305 -5.15 -2.52 28.46
C LYS A 305 -3.94 -2.25 29.35
N LEU A 306 -3.89 -2.89 30.52
CA LEU A 306 -2.80 -2.71 31.49
C LEU A 306 -1.43 -3.10 30.89
N HIS A 307 -1.39 -4.11 30.02
CA HIS A 307 -0.15 -4.65 29.46
C HIS A 307 0.52 -3.74 28.43
N VAL A 308 -0.22 -2.78 27.87
CA VAL A 308 0.25 -1.82 26.86
C VAL A 308 0.13 -0.36 27.34
N LYS A 309 0.01 -0.14 28.65
CA LYS A 309 -0.11 1.21 29.24
C LYS A 309 1.11 2.11 28.99
N PHE A 310 2.26 1.53 28.64
CA PHE A 310 3.46 2.28 28.28
C PHE A 310 3.41 2.88 26.86
N ALA A 311 2.44 2.48 26.03
CA ALA A 311 2.23 3.07 24.71
C ALA A 311 1.69 4.49 24.84
N GLU A 312 1.96 5.33 23.84
CA GLU A 312 1.54 6.74 23.82
C GLU A 312 0.02 6.85 23.89
N HIS A 313 -0.66 6.06 23.06
CA HIS A 313 -2.12 6.00 23.02
C HIS A 313 -2.61 4.56 22.88
N VAL A 314 -3.61 4.20 23.69
CA VAL A 314 -4.26 2.89 23.67
C VAL A 314 -5.75 3.06 23.44
N VAL A 315 -6.25 2.48 22.35
CA VAL A 315 -7.67 2.49 21.99
C VAL A 315 -8.26 1.12 22.32
N CYS A 316 -9.13 1.07 23.33
CA CYS A 316 -9.86 -0.15 23.70
C CYS A 316 -11.26 -0.17 23.06
N GLU A 317 -11.48 -1.07 22.12
CA GLU A 317 -12.71 -1.13 21.32
C GLU A 317 -13.95 -1.39 22.19
N ASP A 318 -13.91 -2.37 23.12
CA ASP A 318 -15.08 -2.67 23.95
C ASP A 318 -15.41 -1.51 24.89
N GLU A 319 -14.42 -0.83 25.47
CA GLU A 319 -14.61 0.35 26.33
C GLU A 319 -15.37 1.46 25.58
N PHE A 320 -14.89 1.83 24.39
CA PHE A 320 -15.57 2.84 23.55
C PHE A 320 -16.95 2.37 23.09
N LYS A 321 -17.06 1.13 22.63
CA LYS A 321 -18.33 0.57 22.12
C LYS A 321 -19.42 0.58 23.19
N TYR A 322 -19.13 0.08 24.39
CA TYR A 322 -20.11 0.04 25.47
C TYR A 322 -20.41 1.42 26.04
N ALA A 323 -19.41 2.32 26.11
CA ALA A 323 -19.64 3.71 26.51
C ALA A 323 -20.57 4.45 25.54
N LEU A 324 -20.39 4.28 24.23
CA LEU A 324 -21.26 4.90 23.22
C LEU A 324 -22.68 4.34 23.26
N LEU A 325 -22.85 3.03 23.47
CA LEU A 325 -24.16 2.41 23.62
C LEU A 325 -24.88 2.88 24.89
N ALA A 326 -24.17 2.98 26.01
CA ALA A 326 -24.74 3.50 27.26
C ALA A 326 -25.14 4.98 27.12
N ASN A 327 -24.31 5.78 26.44
CA ASN A 327 -24.63 7.19 26.18
C ASN A 327 -25.85 7.33 25.26
N ASN A 328 -26.05 6.44 24.29
CA ASN A 328 -27.25 6.42 23.46
C ASN A 328 -28.55 6.22 24.25
N CYS A 329 -28.51 5.48 25.36
CA CYS A 329 -29.66 5.33 26.25
C CYS A 329 -30.05 6.65 26.94
N THR A 330 -29.09 7.55 27.14
CA THR A 330 -29.32 8.85 27.77
C THR A 330 -29.61 9.95 26.75
N CYS A 331 -28.87 9.96 25.64
CA CYS A 331 -28.96 10.94 24.58
C CYS A 331 -29.05 10.22 23.21
N PRO A 332 -30.20 10.28 22.52
CA PRO A 332 -30.36 9.60 21.25
C PRO A 332 -29.38 10.16 20.20
N GLY A 333 -28.69 9.27 19.51
CA GLY A 333 -27.74 9.64 18.45
C GLY A 333 -26.36 10.08 18.94
N ALA A 334 -26.04 9.92 20.24
CA ALA A 334 -24.71 10.23 20.78
C ALA A 334 -23.59 9.46 20.07
N SER A 335 -23.80 8.18 19.75
CA SER A 335 -22.84 7.37 18.99
C SER A 335 -22.57 7.93 17.62
N THR A 336 -23.62 8.37 16.91
CA THR A 336 -23.51 8.97 15.58
C THR A 336 -22.75 10.29 15.66
N LEU A 337 -23.08 11.14 16.63
CA LEU A 337 -22.38 12.41 16.86
C LEU A 337 -20.87 12.19 17.06
N VAL A 338 -20.49 11.30 17.97
CA VAL A 338 -19.07 11.02 18.23
C VAL A 338 -18.38 10.41 17.00
N THR A 339 -19.05 9.51 16.28
CA THR A 339 -18.51 8.89 15.06
C THR A 339 -18.23 9.93 13.99
N LEU A 340 -19.17 10.87 13.74
CA LEU A 340 -18.98 11.93 12.76
C LEU A 340 -17.85 12.88 13.14
N LEU A 341 -17.67 13.18 14.44
CA LEU A 341 -16.58 14.06 14.91
C LEU A 341 -15.19 13.44 14.80
N LEU A 342 -15.11 12.10 14.79
CA LEU A 342 -13.85 11.36 14.67
C LEU A 342 -13.46 11.08 13.22
N HIS A 343 -14.41 11.12 12.29
CA HIS A 343 -14.15 10.94 10.86
C HIS A 343 -13.89 12.29 10.20
N THR A 344 -12.69 12.48 9.67
CA THR A 344 -12.33 13.71 8.96
C THR A 344 -13.14 13.83 7.67
N SER A 345 -13.96 14.88 7.54
CA SER A 345 -14.80 15.10 6.36
C SER A 345 -14.91 16.58 6.01
N ARG A 346 -15.07 16.90 4.73
CA ARG A 346 -15.04 18.30 4.25
C ARG A 346 -16.40 19.03 4.30
N GLY A 347 -17.44 18.39 4.84
CA GLY A 347 -18.80 18.95 4.87
C GLY A 347 -19.45 19.12 3.49
N GLN A 348 -18.94 18.44 2.46
CA GLN A 348 -19.46 18.46 1.09
C GLN A 348 -20.34 17.24 0.77
N GLU A 349 -20.56 16.38 1.76
CA GLU A 349 -21.37 15.19 1.61
C GLU A 349 -22.83 15.56 1.45
N GLY A 350 -23.58 14.79 0.65
CA GLY A 350 -25.02 14.98 0.50
C GLY A 350 -25.46 16.28 -0.21
N GLN A 351 -24.54 17.15 -0.64
CA GLN A 351 -24.89 18.45 -1.26
C GLN A 351 -25.66 18.32 -2.58
N GLN A 352 -25.49 17.20 -3.30
CA GLN A 352 -26.23 16.89 -4.52
C GLN A 352 -27.62 16.28 -4.25
N SER A 353 -27.97 16.03 -2.99
CA SER A 353 -29.27 15.46 -2.62
C SER A 353 -30.39 16.50 -2.79
N ALA A 354 -31.53 16.04 -3.30
CA ALA A 354 -32.74 16.86 -3.41
C ALA A 354 -33.32 17.20 -2.03
N GLU A 355 -33.10 16.35 -1.03
CA GLU A 355 -33.66 16.51 0.30
C GLU A 355 -32.84 17.46 1.17
N GLU A 356 -33.54 18.35 1.89
CA GLU A 356 -32.90 19.40 2.70
C GLU A 356 -32.14 18.84 3.90
N TRP A 357 -32.74 17.89 4.62
CA TRP A 357 -32.11 17.29 5.80
C TRP A 357 -30.80 16.57 5.44
N HIS A 358 -30.74 15.92 4.26
CA HIS A 358 -29.53 15.27 3.75
C HIS A 358 -28.40 16.28 3.50
N ARG A 359 -28.70 17.45 2.91
CA ARG A 359 -27.70 18.52 2.69
C ARG A 359 -27.21 19.13 4.00
N LEU A 360 -28.12 19.33 4.95
CA LEU A 360 -27.77 19.86 6.27
C LEU A 360 -26.92 18.86 7.06
N TYR A 361 -27.33 17.60 7.10
CA TYR A 361 -26.60 16.52 7.77
C TYR A 361 -25.19 16.37 7.19
N GLY A 362 -25.06 16.31 5.86
CA GLY A 362 -23.76 16.18 5.20
C GLY A 362 -22.87 17.44 5.27
N LYS A 363 -23.45 18.62 5.57
CA LYS A 363 -22.68 19.81 5.94
C LYS A 363 -22.17 19.72 7.37
N CYS A 364 -23.04 19.33 8.29
CA CYS A 364 -22.72 19.23 9.72
C CYS A 364 -21.83 18.02 10.07
N SER A 365 -21.81 16.97 9.23
CA SER A 365 -20.85 15.86 9.36
C SER A 365 -19.42 16.29 9.10
N GLY A 366 -19.20 17.46 8.48
CA GLY A 366 -17.88 18.07 8.32
C GLY A 366 -17.29 18.68 9.58
N ASN A 367 -18.02 18.72 10.70
CA ASN A 367 -17.47 19.27 11.93
C ASN A 367 -16.46 18.31 12.54
N GLU A 368 -15.32 18.86 12.95
CA GLU A 368 -14.23 18.16 13.62
C GLU A 368 -13.86 18.88 14.91
N ILE A 369 -13.15 18.19 15.80
CA ILE A 369 -12.62 18.79 17.04
C ILE A 369 -11.19 19.27 16.78
N TYR A 370 -10.97 20.56 16.99
CA TYR A 370 -9.65 21.19 16.93
C TYR A 370 -9.26 21.77 18.29
N HIS A 371 -7.98 22.07 18.43
CA HIS A 371 -7.46 22.79 19.58
C HIS A 371 -6.55 23.93 19.15
N ILE A 372 -6.55 25.02 19.93
CA ILE A 372 -5.68 26.18 19.72
C ILE A 372 -5.42 26.88 21.06
N VAL A 373 -4.26 27.51 21.20
CA VAL A 373 -3.96 28.38 22.34
C VAL A 373 -4.79 29.66 22.23
N LEU A 374 -5.44 30.08 23.32
CA LEU A 374 -6.38 31.20 23.30
C LEU A 374 -5.76 32.50 22.78
N GLY A 375 -4.55 32.83 23.24
CA GLY A 375 -3.85 34.05 22.85
C GLY A 375 -3.48 34.11 21.37
N ASP A 376 -3.30 32.95 20.73
CA ASP A 376 -2.95 32.84 19.31
C ASP A 376 -4.20 32.78 18.41
N SER A 377 -5.37 32.51 18.99
CA SER A 377 -6.63 32.38 18.28
C SER A 377 -7.26 33.74 17.96
N ARG A 378 -7.67 33.92 16.70
CA ARG A 378 -8.51 35.03 16.24
C ARG A 378 -9.97 34.82 16.65
N PHE A 379 -10.41 33.59 16.86
CA PHE A 379 -11.75 33.29 17.37
C PHE A 379 -11.87 33.65 18.86
N PHE A 380 -10.87 33.32 19.67
CA PHE A 380 -10.98 33.38 21.13
C PHE A 380 -10.13 34.45 21.82
N GLY A 381 -9.13 35.02 21.15
CA GLY A 381 -8.18 35.96 21.76
C GLY A 381 -8.83 37.21 22.37
N GLU A 382 -9.95 37.69 21.82
CA GLU A 382 -10.70 38.83 22.37
C GLU A 382 -11.44 38.52 23.69
N TYR A 383 -11.52 37.24 24.07
CA TYR A 383 -12.21 36.76 25.27
C TYR A 383 -11.26 36.42 26.42
N GLU A 384 -9.99 36.80 26.34
CA GLU A 384 -9.08 36.74 27.49
C GLU A 384 -9.67 37.48 28.70
N GLY A 385 -9.63 36.85 29.89
CA GLY A 385 -10.20 37.39 31.12
C GLY A 385 -11.73 37.34 31.21
N LYS A 386 -12.42 36.76 30.21
CA LYS A 386 -13.86 36.46 30.27
C LYS A 386 -14.11 35.04 30.75
N SER A 387 -15.35 34.75 31.15
CA SER A 387 -15.74 33.38 31.50
C SER A 387 -15.82 32.50 30.25
N PHE A 388 -15.58 31.19 30.42
CA PHE A 388 -15.74 30.20 29.35
C PHE A 388 -17.13 30.28 28.67
N THR A 389 -18.18 30.41 29.48
CA THR A 389 -19.56 30.53 28.99
C THR A 389 -19.78 31.77 28.13
N TYR A 390 -19.13 32.89 28.48
CA TYR A 390 -19.20 34.12 27.70
C TYR A 390 -18.49 33.95 26.36
N ALA A 391 -17.27 33.41 26.37
CA ALA A 391 -16.50 33.12 25.17
C ALA A 391 -17.27 32.20 24.21
N SER A 392 -17.85 31.11 24.74
CA SER A 392 -18.58 30.10 23.94
C SER A 392 -19.82 30.69 23.24
N PHE A 393 -20.61 31.52 23.92
CA PHE A 393 -21.77 32.16 23.31
C PHE A 393 -21.36 33.15 22.21
N HIS A 394 -20.36 33.99 22.48
CA HIS A 394 -19.94 35.03 21.55
C HIS A 394 -19.18 34.46 20.34
N SER A 395 -18.36 33.42 20.52
CA SER A 395 -17.68 32.73 19.42
C SER A 395 -18.66 32.06 18.48
N HIS A 396 -19.68 31.38 19.02
CA HIS A 396 -20.70 30.74 18.21
C HIS A 396 -21.55 31.77 17.46
N ARG A 397 -21.93 32.88 18.12
CA ARG A 397 -22.73 33.94 17.48
C ARG A 397 -21.96 34.69 16.39
N LYS A 398 -20.66 34.90 16.57
CA LYS A 398 -19.83 35.71 15.67
C LYS A 398 -19.24 34.90 14.51
N TYR A 399 -18.79 33.67 14.79
CA TYR A 399 -18.06 32.83 13.84
C TYR A 399 -18.76 31.50 13.52
N GLY A 400 -19.79 31.11 14.26
CA GLY A 400 -20.39 29.78 14.14
C GLY A 400 -19.54 28.66 14.72
N VAL A 401 -18.58 28.99 15.59
CA VAL A 401 -17.64 28.03 16.21
C VAL A 401 -18.04 27.76 17.66
N ALA A 402 -18.21 26.49 18.01
CA ALA A 402 -18.64 26.07 19.34
C ALA A 402 -17.45 25.60 20.21
N LEU A 403 -17.27 26.18 21.39
CA LEU A 403 -16.31 25.69 22.39
C LEU A 403 -16.84 24.43 23.08
N VAL A 404 -15.98 23.42 23.21
CA VAL A 404 -16.28 22.13 23.85
C VAL A 404 -15.63 22.02 25.23
N GLY A 405 -14.39 22.49 25.34
CA GLY A 405 -13.62 22.41 26.58
C GLY A 405 -12.37 23.26 26.55
N VAL A 406 -11.63 23.23 27.65
CA VAL A 406 -10.38 23.98 27.83
C VAL A 406 -9.41 23.16 28.66
N ARG A 407 -8.13 23.20 28.29
CA ARG A 407 -7.03 22.72 29.14
C ARG A 407 -6.27 23.93 29.65
N PRO A 408 -6.38 24.24 30.96
CA PRO A 408 -5.64 25.33 31.56
C PRO A 408 -4.13 25.05 31.57
N ALA A 409 -3.30 26.06 31.33
CA ALA A 409 -1.83 25.90 31.35
C ALA A 409 -1.26 25.71 32.77
N GLU A 410 -1.94 26.25 33.78
CA GLU A 410 -1.48 26.25 35.18
C GLU A 410 -2.35 25.32 36.03
N LEU A 411 -2.24 24.02 35.83
CA LEU A 411 -2.80 23.01 36.72
C LEU A 411 -1.70 22.42 37.62
N PRO A 412 -2.04 21.95 38.85
CA PRO A 412 -1.10 21.19 39.66
C PRO A 412 -0.52 20.01 38.87
N GLU A 413 0.76 19.66 39.07
CA GLU A 413 1.48 18.61 38.28
C GLU A 413 0.67 17.32 38.07
N PHE A 414 -0.14 16.90 39.05
CA PHE A 414 -0.95 15.68 38.95
C PHE A 414 -2.09 15.76 37.90
N TYR A 415 -2.50 16.97 37.51
CA TYR A 415 -3.62 17.24 36.61
C TYR A 415 -3.21 18.02 35.35
N GLU A 416 -1.91 18.18 35.07
CA GLU A 416 -1.40 19.02 33.98
C GLU A 416 -2.02 18.70 32.61
N ASP A 417 -2.31 17.42 32.34
CA ASP A 417 -2.92 16.96 31.09
C ASP A 417 -4.45 16.89 31.11
N THR A 418 -5.11 17.41 32.15
CA THR A 418 -6.57 17.29 32.30
C THR A 418 -7.33 18.28 31.43
N ILE A 419 -8.19 17.76 30.57
CA ILE A 419 -9.10 18.56 29.75
C ILE A 419 -10.41 18.79 30.53
N LEU A 420 -10.78 20.05 30.74
CA LEU A 420 -12.04 20.42 31.39
C LEU A 420 -13.13 20.61 30.33
N LEU A 421 -14.11 19.70 30.32
CA LEU A 421 -15.26 19.78 29.42
C LEU A 421 -16.31 20.75 29.97
N ASN A 422 -16.69 21.74 29.16
CA ASN A 422 -17.70 22.75 29.45
C ASN A 422 -17.65 23.32 30.90
N PRO A 423 -16.53 23.96 31.31
CA PRO A 423 -16.46 24.53 32.64
C PRO A 423 -17.48 25.67 32.83
N GLY A 424 -17.99 25.80 34.05
CA GLY A 424 -18.96 26.84 34.39
C GLY A 424 -18.38 28.26 34.35
N PRO A 425 -19.18 29.29 34.67
CA PRO A 425 -18.77 30.70 34.59
C PRO A 425 -17.64 31.09 35.55
N ARG A 426 -17.28 30.20 36.48
CA ARG A 426 -16.15 30.38 37.40
C ARG A 426 -14.79 30.23 36.72
N HIS A 427 -14.72 29.50 35.62
CA HIS A 427 -13.48 29.37 34.86
C HIS A 427 -13.31 30.62 33.98
N ILE A 428 -12.23 31.34 34.24
CA ILE A 428 -11.84 32.54 33.50
C ILE A 428 -10.75 32.14 32.53
N MET A 429 -10.98 32.46 31.26
CA MET A 429 -10.09 32.12 30.15
C MET A 429 -8.77 32.90 30.26
N LYS A 430 -7.64 32.19 30.26
CA LYS A 430 -6.29 32.77 30.23
C LYS A 430 -5.69 32.69 28.83
N LYS A 431 -4.68 33.53 28.58
CA LYS A 431 -3.98 33.62 27.30
C LYS A 431 -3.36 32.29 26.86
N ASP A 432 -2.76 31.56 27.79
CA ASP A 432 -2.02 30.33 27.51
C ASP A 432 -2.90 29.07 27.56
N ASP A 433 -4.19 29.22 27.84
CA ASP A 433 -5.12 28.09 27.88
C ASP A 433 -5.32 27.50 26.48
N THR A 434 -5.36 26.17 26.40
CA THR A 434 -5.67 25.46 25.14
C THR A 434 -7.18 25.27 25.04
N CYS A 435 -7.81 25.93 24.07
CA CYS A 435 -9.24 25.84 23.79
C CYS A 435 -9.53 24.67 22.83
N TYR A 436 -10.46 23.80 23.20
CA TYR A 436 -10.99 22.75 22.32
C TYR A 436 -12.32 23.20 21.73
N TYR A 437 -12.43 23.20 20.41
CA TYR A 437 -13.60 23.73 19.71
C TYR A 437 -13.99 22.85 18.53
N MET A 438 -15.25 22.94 18.15
CA MET A 438 -15.84 22.24 17.02
C MET A 438 -16.04 23.22 15.85
N SER A 439 -15.53 22.84 14.68
CA SER A 439 -15.64 23.63 13.44
C SER A 439 -15.52 22.73 12.21
N ILE A 440 -16.02 23.17 11.06
CA ILE A 440 -15.85 22.46 9.78
C ILE A 440 -14.42 22.55 9.25
N THR A 441 -13.71 23.63 9.58
CA THR A 441 -12.32 23.83 9.16
C THR A 441 -11.48 24.33 10.32
N LYS A 442 -10.23 23.86 10.38
CA LYS A 442 -9.24 24.37 11.32
C LYS A 442 -9.02 25.85 11.08
N GLU A 443 -8.93 26.64 12.16
CA GLU A 443 -8.87 28.11 12.11
C GLU A 443 -7.78 28.63 11.16
N GLU A 444 -6.59 28.02 11.23
CA GLU A 444 -5.43 28.33 10.39
C GLU A 444 -5.73 28.21 8.89
N ASN A 445 -6.67 27.34 8.52
CA ASN A 445 -7.09 27.09 7.14
C ASN A 445 -8.34 27.91 6.75
N SER A 446 -9.04 28.51 7.71
CA SER A 446 -10.36 29.16 7.54
C SER A 446 -10.31 30.60 7.00
N ALA A 447 -9.26 31.01 6.29
CA ALA A 447 -9.07 32.39 5.80
C ALA A 447 -10.25 32.96 4.97
N PHE A 448 -11.20 32.12 4.55
CA PHE A 448 -12.39 32.49 3.78
C PHE A 448 -13.47 33.26 4.57
N VAL A 449 -13.62 33.03 5.89
CA VAL A 449 -14.73 33.65 6.67
C VAL A 449 -14.56 35.18 6.82
N VAL A 450 -13.31 35.68 6.74
CA VAL A 450 -13.03 37.11 6.87
C VAL A 450 -13.41 37.90 5.60
N ASN A 451 -13.29 37.30 4.41
CA ASN A 451 -13.57 38.01 3.16
C ASN A 451 -15.07 38.16 2.86
N GLN A 452 -15.93 37.28 3.37
CA GLN A 452 -17.39 37.44 3.20
C GLN A 452 -17.96 38.62 4.00
N ASN A 453 -17.35 38.96 5.14
CA ASN A 453 -17.79 40.10 5.97
C ASN A 453 -17.19 41.44 5.55
N GLN A 454 -16.10 41.47 4.77
CA GLN A 454 -15.56 42.74 4.22
C GLN A 454 -16.34 43.27 3.02
N ASN A 455 -17.20 42.46 2.38
CA ASN A 455 -18.07 42.90 1.28
C ASN A 455 -19.41 43.53 1.74
N GLN A 456 -19.61 43.76 3.04
CA GLN A 456 -20.69 44.60 3.55
C GLN A 456 -20.10 45.81 4.28
N SER A 457 -19.77 46.86 3.52
CA SER A 457 -19.48 48.19 4.05
C SER A 457 -20.74 48.83 4.64
N PRO A 458 -20.72 49.37 5.87
CA PRO A 458 -21.85 50.08 6.46
C PRO A 458 -21.75 51.58 6.11
N ASP A 459 -22.32 52.00 4.98
CA ASP A 459 -22.63 53.42 4.76
C ASP A 459 -23.67 53.56 3.63
N GLN A 460 -24.96 53.54 4.00
CA GLN A 460 -26.03 54.27 3.29
C GLN A 460 -27.33 54.27 4.14
N PRO A 461 -28.03 55.42 4.26
CA PRO A 461 -29.25 55.52 5.05
C PRO A 461 -30.46 54.91 4.29
N PRO A 462 -31.53 54.49 5.01
CA PRO A 462 -32.63 53.74 4.41
C PRO A 462 -33.55 54.66 3.60
N LYS A 463 -33.90 54.24 2.38
CA LYS A 463 -35.03 54.80 1.63
C LYS A 463 -36.22 53.85 1.71
N GLU A 464 -37.35 54.44 2.07
CA GLU A 464 -38.67 53.83 2.20
C GLU A 464 -39.26 53.33 0.86
N ALA A 465 -40.31 52.53 1.02
CA ALA A 465 -40.97 51.62 0.10
C ALA A 465 -41.66 52.24 -1.14
N SER A 466 -41.78 51.43 -2.20
CA SER A 466 -42.99 51.37 -3.04
C SER A 466 -43.08 50.09 -3.90
N THR A 467 -43.94 49.20 -3.43
CA THR A 467 -44.98 48.41 -4.08
C THR A 467 -45.07 48.20 -5.62
N TYR A 468 -45.39 46.93 -5.94
CA TYR A 468 -46.36 46.39 -6.92
C TYR A 468 -45.98 46.05 -8.39
N SER A 469 -46.14 44.73 -8.64
CA SER A 469 -46.85 44.04 -9.76
C SER A 469 -46.21 43.84 -11.14
N GLU A 470 -45.92 42.55 -11.39
CA GLU A 470 -46.51 41.66 -12.42
C GLU A 470 -46.64 42.11 -13.91
N ASN A 471 -46.07 41.24 -14.78
CA ASN A 471 -46.74 40.46 -15.83
C ASN A 471 -46.32 40.62 -17.32
N ILE A 472 -45.98 39.43 -17.89
CA ILE A 472 -46.44 38.84 -19.17
C ILE A 472 -45.65 39.10 -20.49
N THR A 473 -45.05 37.99 -20.97
CA THR A 473 -44.88 37.39 -22.34
C THR A 473 -44.71 38.28 -23.59
N THR A 474 -44.01 37.94 -24.68
CA THR A 474 -44.01 36.69 -25.50
C THR A 474 -43.01 36.79 -26.67
N SER A 475 -42.50 35.62 -27.11
CA SER A 475 -42.28 35.15 -28.51
C SER A 475 -41.16 35.68 -29.45
N THR A 476 -40.27 34.72 -29.80
CA THR A 476 -39.82 34.28 -31.15
C THR A 476 -38.98 35.20 -32.06
N ALA A 477 -37.74 34.77 -32.39
CA ALA A 477 -37.33 34.18 -33.69
C ALA A 477 -35.80 34.26 -33.92
N ASN A 478 -35.18 33.13 -34.30
CA ASN A 478 -33.83 33.04 -34.89
C ASN A 478 -33.86 33.44 -36.40
N PRO A 479 -32.74 33.85 -37.01
CA PRO A 479 -31.89 32.87 -37.71
C PRO A 479 -30.35 33.07 -37.63
N VAL A 480 -29.67 31.91 -37.66
CA VAL A 480 -28.32 31.52 -38.15
C VAL A 480 -27.34 32.59 -38.68
N SER A 481 -26.11 32.63 -38.13
CA SER A 481 -24.82 32.32 -38.83
C SER A 481 -23.55 32.81 -38.07
N ALA A 482 -22.68 31.85 -37.74
CA ALA A 482 -21.20 31.88 -37.67
C ALA A 482 -20.44 33.16 -37.25
N THR A 483 -19.70 33.11 -36.13
CA THR A 483 -18.21 33.15 -36.07
C THR A 483 -17.73 33.06 -34.62
N GLY A 484 -16.71 32.22 -34.38
CA GLY A 484 -16.08 32.06 -33.06
C GLY A 484 -15.10 33.20 -32.76
N CYS A 485 -14.98 33.55 -31.48
CA CYS A 485 -13.84 34.24 -30.90
C CYS A 485 -13.76 33.92 -29.40
N THR A 486 -12.72 33.18 -29.03
CA THR A 486 -12.21 33.03 -27.66
C THR A 486 -11.30 34.21 -27.35
N SER A 487 -11.64 34.99 -26.32
CA SER A 487 -10.82 36.11 -25.85
C SER A 487 -9.75 35.60 -24.88
N ALA A 488 -8.50 35.61 -25.35
CA ALA A 488 -7.31 35.52 -24.53
C ALA A 488 -7.05 36.87 -23.82
N ILE A 489 -6.71 36.81 -22.53
CA ILE A 489 -6.22 37.96 -21.77
C ILE A 489 -4.70 37.93 -21.83
N THR A 490 -4.14 38.91 -22.54
CA THR A 490 -2.75 39.33 -22.53
C THR A 490 -2.46 40.15 -21.27
N LEU A 491 -1.39 39.83 -20.55
CA LEU A 491 -0.77 40.73 -19.57
C LEU A 491 0.69 40.94 -19.96
N SER A 492 1.01 42.20 -20.17
CA SER A 492 2.27 42.76 -20.64
C SER A 492 3.29 42.96 -19.52
N ASP A 493 4.55 42.82 -19.91
CA ASP A 493 5.78 43.02 -19.15
C ASP A 493 5.90 44.33 -18.36
N SER A 494 6.68 44.26 -17.28
CA SER A 494 7.47 45.38 -16.75
C SER A 494 8.81 44.85 -16.23
N LYS A 495 9.89 45.17 -16.94
CA LYS A 495 11.30 44.92 -16.57
C LYS A 495 11.77 45.86 -15.46
N SER A 496 12.66 45.36 -14.59
CA SER A 496 13.83 46.10 -14.11
C SER A 496 15.02 45.15 -13.90
N ASN A 497 16.20 45.62 -14.35
CA ASN A 497 17.46 44.89 -14.49
C ASN A 497 18.30 44.92 -13.19
N LEU A 498 19.11 43.87 -12.94
CA LEU A 498 20.57 44.02 -12.69
C LEU A 498 21.39 42.71 -12.82
N LYS A 499 22.19 42.67 -13.90
CA LYS A 499 23.54 42.10 -14.16
C LYS A 499 24.15 40.91 -13.37
N ASP A 500 24.41 39.85 -14.14
CA ASP A 500 25.71 39.19 -14.48
C ASP A 500 26.79 38.91 -13.42
N VAL A 501 27.12 37.62 -13.26
CA VAL A 501 28.51 37.09 -13.34
C VAL A 501 28.51 35.69 -13.99
N HIS A 502 29.35 35.52 -15.01
CA HIS A 502 29.67 34.29 -15.75
C HIS A 502 30.54 33.29 -14.96
N ALA A 503 30.35 31.98 -15.21
CA ALA A 503 31.45 31.04 -15.50
C ALA A 503 30.94 29.76 -16.20
N HIS A 504 31.60 29.40 -17.30
CA HIS A 504 31.38 28.22 -18.14
C HIS A 504 32.12 26.97 -17.63
N THR A 505 31.53 25.78 -17.86
CA THR A 505 32.08 24.51 -18.41
C THR A 505 30.97 23.45 -18.22
N GLY A 506 30.47 22.64 -19.15
CA GLY A 506 30.95 22.17 -20.44
C GLY A 506 30.93 20.62 -20.44
N ALA A 507 29.82 19.97 -20.83
CA ALA A 507 29.80 18.57 -21.29
C ALA A 507 28.45 18.24 -21.95
N ALA A 508 28.50 17.83 -23.21
CA ALA A 508 27.38 17.42 -24.05
C ALA A 508 27.25 15.89 -24.06
N LEU A 509 26.03 15.35 -24.06
CA LEU A 509 25.70 14.00 -24.53
C LEU A 509 24.31 14.03 -25.18
N THR A 510 24.27 13.58 -26.43
CA THR A 510 23.18 13.58 -27.40
C THR A 510 22.32 12.31 -27.33
N ASN A 511 20.99 12.49 -27.43
CA ASN A 511 20.00 11.43 -27.64
C ASN A 511 19.99 10.95 -29.11
N ILE A 512 19.87 9.64 -29.32
CA ILE A 512 19.65 9.01 -30.63
C ILE A 512 18.25 8.39 -30.63
N THR A 513 17.38 8.88 -31.52
CA THR A 513 16.11 8.26 -31.92
C THR A 513 16.23 7.92 -33.40
N THR A 514 16.04 6.66 -33.79
CA THR A 514 16.13 6.20 -35.18
C THR A 514 14.74 5.90 -35.73
N THR A 515 14.32 6.67 -36.72
CA THR A 515 13.24 6.37 -37.67
C THR A 515 13.87 5.95 -39.00
N MET A 516 13.32 4.91 -39.64
CA MET A 516 13.64 4.56 -41.03
C MET A 516 12.35 4.22 -41.77
N THR A 517 12.17 4.92 -42.89
CA THR A 517 11.12 4.84 -43.90
C THR A 517 11.61 4.06 -45.12
N THR A 518 10.76 3.28 -45.79
CA THR A 518 10.79 3.09 -47.27
C THR A 518 9.42 2.68 -47.83
N GLN A 519 9.00 3.38 -48.90
CA GLN A 519 7.87 3.12 -49.83
C GLN A 519 8.23 1.92 -50.77
N SER A 520 7.43 1.30 -51.67
CA SER A 520 6.26 1.70 -52.49
C SER A 520 5.64 0.49 -53.27
N THR A 521 4.32 0.55 -53.51
CA THR A 521 3.52 0.18 -54.74
C THR A 521 3.40 -1.25 -55.31
N LEU A 522 2.15 -1.78 -55.36
CA LEU A 522 1.34 -2.04 -56.60
C LEU A 522 -0.04 -2.66 -56.27
N GLY A 523 -1.07 -2.25 -57.03
CA GLY A 523 -2.51 -2.57 -56.83
C GLY A 523 -3.06 -3.82 -57.57
N PRO A 524 -4.40 -4.00 -57.65
CA PRO A 524 -5.10 -5.29 -57.40
C PRO A 524 -5.66 -6.00 -58.66
N PRO A 525 -6.38 -7.13 -58.50
CA PRO A 525 -7.76 -7.16 -59.00
C PRO A 525 -8.79 -7.94 -58.14
N THR A 526 -10.06 -7.64 -58.40
CA THR A 526 -11.34 -8.16 -57.87
C THR A 526 -11.96 -9.28 -58.75
N ILE A 527 -12.83 -10.15 -58.18
CA ILE A 527 -13.97 -10.93 -58.78
C ILE A 527 -14.54 -11.84 -57.64
N SER A 528 -15.71 -11.60 -57.04
CA SER A 528 -17.12 -11.92 -57.36
C SER A 528 -17.60 -13.38 -57.07
N SER A 529 -18.66 -13.51 -56.26
CA SER A 529 -19.88 -14.33 -56.46
C SER A 529 -20.56 -14.78 -55.15
N ALA A 530 -21.88 -14.77 -55.17
CA ALA A 530 -22.83 -14.95 -54.06
C ALA A 530 -23.46 -16.37 -54.03
N ASN A 531 -24.13 -16.73 -52.91
CA ASN A 531 -25.36 -17.55 -52.75
C ASN A 531 -25.44 -18.02 -51.28
N HIS A 532 -26.29 -17.47 -50.39
CA HIS A 532 -27.75 -17.56 -50.21
C HIS A 532 -28.25 -18.86 -49.53
N LEU A 533 -28.76 -18.72 -48.29
CA LEU A 533 -29.84 -19.51 -47.69
C LEU A 533 -30.41 -18.75 -46.46
N GLU A 534 -31.59 -18.15 -46.65
CA GLU A 534 -32.47 -17.58 -45.62
C GLU A 534 -33.46 -18.68 -45.13
N ILE A 535 -33.99 -18.69 -43.89
CA ILE A 535 -35.28 -18.11 -43.35
C ILE A 535 -35.58 -18.92 -42.04
N PRO A 536 -36.37 -18.51 -40.99
CA PRO A 536 -37.21 -17.32 -40.81
C PRO A 536 -37.01 -16.49 -39.52
N SER A 537 -37.49 -15.25 -39.65
CA SER A 537 -37.91 -14.28 -38.64
C SER A 537 -39.14 -14.68 -37.82
N ASN A 538 -39.21 -14.29 -36.54
CA ASN A 538 -40.31 -13.43 -36.06
C ASN A 538 -40.12 -12.84 -34.65
N ASN A 539 -40.12 -11.50 -34.63
CA ASN A 539 -40.75 -10.61 -33.64
C ASN A 539 -40.04 -10.20 -32.34
N PRO A 540 -40.38 -8.99 -31.81
CA PRO A 540 -39.42 -7.88 -31.73
C PRO A 540 -39.25 -7.35 -30.29
N ASN A 541 -38.10 -6.75 -30.00
CA ASN A 541 -37.89 -5.67 -29.02
C ASN A 541 -36.39 -5.58 -28.71
N LEU A 542 -35.63 -4.88 -29.55
CA LEU A 542 -34.26 -4.50 -29.24
C LEU A 542 -34.10 -3.01 -29.55
N LEU A 543 -34.10 -2.23 -28.47
CA LEU A 543 -33.60 -0.86 -28.42
C LEU A 543 -32.08 -0.88 -28.67
N SER A 544 -31.62 0.12 -29.41
CA SER A 544 -30.25 0.33 -29.88
C SER A 544 -29.21 0.52 -28.75
N PRO A 545 -27.92 0.23 -29.02
CA PRO A 545 -26.86 0.25 -28.03
C PRO A 545 -26.33 1.68 -27.80
N ASP A 546 -27.11 2.55 -27.16
CA ASP A 546 -26.67 3.88 -26.73
C ASP A 546 -27.02 4.22 -25.27
N ILE A 547 -27.42 3.23 -24.46
CA ILE A 547 -27.82 3.44 -23.04
C ILE A 547 -26.92 2.66 -22.04
N LEU A 548 -25.83 2.05 -22.49
CA LEU A 548 -24.92 1.28 -21.63
C LEU A 548 -23.70 2.07 -21.08
N ASN A 549 -23.54 3.34 -21.45
CA ASN A 549 -22.42 4.19 -20.99
C ASN A 549 -22.80 5.27 -19.95
N GLN A 550 -24.05 5.30 -19.44
CA GLN A 550 -24.45 6.23 -18.37
C GLN A 550 -24.68 5.60 -16.99
N ARG A 551 -24.38 4.30 -16.82
CA ARG A 551 -24.53 3.59 -15.52
C ARG A 551 -23.22 3.06 -14.92
N ARG A 552 -22.07 3.69 -15.25
CA ARG A 552 -20.79 3.49 -14.54
C ARG A 552 -20.35 4.78 -13.85
N GLY A 553 -21.08 5.15 -12.82
CA GLY A 553 -20.72 6.21 -11.89
C GLY A 553 -21.54 6.03 -10.62
N SER A 554 -20.88 6.04 -9.47
CA SER A 554 -21.43 5.81 -8.12
C SER A 554 -21.56 4.33 -7.70
N ARG A 555 -20.44 3.75 -7.25
CA ARG A 555 -20.47 2.74 -6.19
C ARG A 555 -20.09 3.44 -4.88
N ARG A 556 -21.10 3.68 -4.06
CA ARG A 556 -21.02 4.17 -2.67
C ARG A 556 -20.31 3.15 -1.76
N PRO A 557 -19.53 3.57 -0.76
CA PRO A 557 -19.44 2.86 0.51
C PRO A 557 -20.76 3.05 1.26
N SER A 558 -21.35 1.96 1.74
CA SER A 558 -22.62 1.97 2.48
C SER A 558 -22.39 2.35 3.94
N ILE A 559 -22.86 3.54 4.33
CA ILE A 559 -23.33 3.76 5.70
C ILE A 559 -24.59 2.91 5.86
N LEU A 560 -24.59 2.00 6.83
CA LEU A 560 -25.77 1.22 7.22
C LEU A 560 -26.95 2.17 7.52
N PRO A 561 -28.16 1.90 7.01
CA PRO A 561 -29.33 2.66 7.42
C PRO A 561 -29.61 2.38 8.90
N VAL A 562 -29.89 3.44 9.66
CA VAL A 562 -30.46 3.38 11.01
C VAL A 562 -31.81 2.65 10.89
N PRO A 563 -32.10 1.60 11.68
CA PRO A 563 -33.42 0.97 11.66
C PRO A 563 -34.48 1.97 12.11
N ASP A 564 -35.58 2.06 11.37
CA ASP A 564 -36.74 2.88 11.74
C ASP A 564 -37.26 2.45 13.11
N MET A 565 -37.29 3.41 14.04
CA MET A 565 -37.87 3.23 15.37
C MET A 565 -39.39 3.24 15.24
N PHE A 566 -39.99 2.07 15.04
CA PHE A 566 -41.45 1.93 15.06
C PHE A 566 -41.98 2.27 16.45
N THR A 567 -42.78 3.34 16.49
CA THR A 567 -43.56 3.75 17.64
C THR A 567 -44.63 2.70 17.97
N SER A 568 -44.79 2.42 19.26
CA SER A 568 -45.67 1.45 19.89
C SER A 568 -47.16 1.53 19.53
N SER A 569 -47.77 0.37 19.28
CA SER A 569 -49.12 -0.09 19.71
C SER A 569 -49.43 -1.36 18.88
N SER A 570 -49.88 -2.51 19.36
CA SER A 570 -50.79 -2.83 20.46
C SER A 570 -50.71 -4.34 20.75
N PHE A 571 -50.86 -4.72 22.01
CA PHE A 571 -51.14 -6.09 22.46
C PHE A 571 -52.45 -6.61 21.85
N SER A 572 -52.43 -7.79 21.23
CA SER A 572 -53.63 -8.62 21.02
C SER A 572 -53.24 -10.09 20.93
N ILE A 573 -53.80 -10.87 21.86
CA ILE A 573 -53.79 -12.34 21.91
C ILE A 573 -54.84 -12.88 20.93
N SER A 574 -54.44 -13.86 20.13
CA SER A 574 -55.25 -14.87 19.41
C SER A 574 -54.23 -15.87 18.83
N GLY A 575 -54.21 -17.17 19.11
CA GLY A 575 -55.33 -18.11 19.22
C GLY A 575 -55.33 -18.95 17.93
N GLU A 576 -54.80 -20.19 18.04
CA GLU A 576 -54.95 -21.37 17.16
C GLU A 576 -54.63 -21.25 15.64
N ASP A 577 -53.68 -22.07 15.15
CA ASP A 577 -53.97 -23.25 14.31
C ASP A 577 -52.70 -23.93 13.75
N GLY A 578 -52.66 -25.27 13.83
CA GLY A 578 -52.29 -26.11 12.68
C GLY A 578 -50.83 -26.53 12.44
N ILE A 579 -50.43 -27.63 13.08
CA ILE A 579 -50.00 -28.91 12.45
C ILE A 579 -48.88 -28.88 11.38
N ASP A 580 -47.74 -29.47 11.74
CA ASP A 580 -46.91 -30.48 11.02
C ASP A 580 -45.52 -30.45 11.69
N GLY A 581 -45.05 -31.43 12.47
CA GLY A 581 -45.10 -32.87 12.26
C GLY A 581 -43.74 -33.31 11.72
N GLU A 582 -42.76 -33.59 12.59
CA GLU A 582 -41.83 -34.72 12.45
C GLU A 582 -40.94 -34.86 13.70
N ASP A 583 -41.19 -35.95 14.41
CA ASP A 583 -40.42 -36.48 15.52
C ASP A 583 -39.06 -37.01 15.05
N ASN A 584 -38.03 -36.84 15.88
CA ASN A 584 -37.13 -37.95 16.19
C ASN A 584 -36.45 -37.71 17.54
N GLU A 585 -36.80 -38.59 18.47
CA GLU A 585 -36.30 -38.78 19.81
C GLU A 585 -34.80 -39.15 19.82
N SER A 586 -34.07 -38.67 20.82
CA SER A 586 -33.31 -39.55 21.72
C SER A 586 -32.81 -38.75 22.92
N ASP A 587 -33.30 -39.17 24.08
CA ASP A 587 -32.91 -38.77 25.43
C ASP A 587 -31.43 -39.05 25.71
N ASP A 588 -30.83 -38.24 26.57
CA ASP A 588 -30.11 -38.74 27.76
C ASP A 588 -29.81 -37.54 28.69
N GLU A 589 -30.64 -37.43 29.74
CA GLU A 589 -30.42 -36.65 30.96
C GLU A 589 -29.19 -37.17 31.71
N ILE A 590 -28.26 -36.27 32.07
CA ILE A 590 -27.39 -36.43 33.24
C ILE A 590 -27.41 -35.11 34.01
N ASP A 591 -27.99 -35.19 35.21
CA ASP A 591 -27.91 -34.23 36.31
C ASP A 591 -26.47 -33.87 36.66
N ASP A 592 -26.20 -32.59 36.90
CA ASP A 592 -25.29 -32.16 37.98
C ASP A 592 -25.53 -30.68 38.33
N ASP A 593 -26.45 -30.47 39.27
CA ASP A 593 -26.64 -29.24 40.03
C ASP A 593 -25.55 -29.13 41.10
N VAL A 594 -24.55 -28.25 40.91
CA VAL A 594 -23.74 -27.75 42.03
C VAL A 594 -23.46 -26.24 41.86
N PRO A 595 -23.97 -25.38 42.75
CA PRO A 595 -23.69 -23.95 42.72
C PRO A 595 -22.30 -23.65 43.31
N TRP A 596 -21.39 -23.14 42.48
CA TRP A 596 -20.10 -22.62 42.91
C TRP A 596 -20.28 -21.41 43.84
N ARG A 597 -19.87 -21.57 45.11
CA ARG A 597 -19.72 -20.47 46.06
C ARG A 597 -18.32 -19.85 45.96
N SER A 598 -18.28 -18.52 46.03
CA SER A 598 -17.08 -17.69 46.12
C SER A 598 -16.22 -17.99 47.37
N PRO A 599 -14.89 -18.11 47.26
CA PRO A 599 -14.02 -18.20 48.43
C PRO A 599 -13.50 -16.81 48.83
N SER A 600 -14.21 -16.17 49.74
CA SER A 600 -13.70 -15.02 50.49
C SER A 600 -14.26 -15.03 51.90
N GLU A 601 -13.73 -15.92 52.75
CA GLU A 601 -13.67 -15.76 54.22
C GLU A 601 -12.90 -16.91 54.89
N LYS A 602 -11.69 -16.59 55.38
CA LYS A 602 -10.92 -17.23 56.48
C LYS A 602 -9.66 -16.36 56.60
N ILE A 603 -9.69 -15.23 57.32
CA ILE A 603 -9.55 -15.03 58.78
C ILE A 603 -8.19 -15.51 59.32
N ALA A 604 -7.59 -14.57 60.08
CA ALA A 604 -6.53 -14.68 61.10
C ALA A 604 -5.09 -14.72 60.62
#